data_AF-A0A845MBR0-F1
#
_entry.id   AF-A0A845MBR0-F1
#
_cell.length_a   1.000
_cell.length_b   1.000
_cell.length_c   1.000
_cell.angle_alpha   90.00
_cell.angle_beta   90.00
_cell.angle_gamma   90.00
#
_symmetry.space_group_name_H-M   'P 1'
#
loop_
_entity.id
_entity.type
_entity.pdbx_description
1 polymer ?
#
loop_
_entity_poly.entity_id
_entity_poly.type
_entity_poly.pdbx_seq_one_letter_code
_entity_poly.pdbx_strand_id
1 'polypeptide(L)'
;MVADNGKVQIQRDVCIDLFDKLAPPPALRVALGLMHAQELIGTWRYNPVAGPPPAFFEETAVIRARVSPGRTNDNRMFHAALPWLEDHRTLFDEIDLLQGGQYIRWRASPELFERMAERIHSYALLDFEIIRSLRSDAQHAAYLLTQVHIRKLRPKFEIRINPEVWRTQRQAFLRAFERLAPLMNAEFHVASCFA
;
A
#
# COMPACT_ATOMS: atom_id res chain seq x y z
N MET A 1 -19.85 6.13 10.72
CA MET A 1 -18.57 5.39 10.80
C MET A 1 -18.57 4.37 9.68
N VAL A 2 -17.56 4.35 8.81
CA VAL A 2 -17.45 3.33 7.74
C VAL A 2 -17.20 1.99 8.43
N ALA A 3 -17.99 0.96 8.12
CA ALA A 3 -17.76 -0.37 8.68
C ALA A 3 -16.43 -0.93 8.13
N ASP A 4 -15.47 -1.21 9.01
CA ASP A 4 -14.19 -1.81 8.65
C ASP A 4 -14.41 -3.25 8.21
N ASN A 5 -14.31 -3.49 6.90
CA ASN A 5 -14.41 -4.81 6.30
C ASN A 5 -13.04 -5.41 5.96
N GLY A 6 -11.95 -4.83 6.50
CA GLY A 6 -10.58 -5.26 6.23
C GLY A 6 -10.07 -4.88 4.84
N LYS A 7 -10.75 -3.98 4.12
CA LYS A 7 -10.35 -3.53 2.78
C LYS A 7 -10.17 -2.02 2.72
N VAL A 8 -9.22 -1.59 1.90
CA VAL A 8 -8.96 -0.17 1.67
C VAL A 8 -9.00 0.16 0.19
N GLN A 9 -9.67 1.26 -0.14
CA GLN A 9 -9.60 1.85 -1.48
C GLN A 9 -8.41 2.80 -1.52
N ILE A 10 -7.46 2.52 -2.40
CA ILE A 10 -6.30 3.39 -2.64
C ILE A 10 -6.42 3.93 -4.06
N GLN A 11 -6.15 5.21 -4.25
CA GLN A 11 -6.14 5.80 -5.58
C GLN A 11 -5.13 5.04 -6.47
N ARG A 12 -5.53 4.78 -7.72
CA ARG A 12 -4.80 3.88 -8.63
C ARG A 12 -3.33 4.28 -8.81
N ASP A 13 -3.05 5.56 -9.04
CA ASP A 13 -1.72 6.10 -9.28
C ASP A 13 -0.87 6.11 -8.00
N VAL A 14 -1.49 6.24 -6.83
CA VAL A 14 -0.79 6.02 -5.55
C VAL A 14 -0.30 4.56 -5.45
N CYS A 15 -1.11 3.58 -5.86
CA CYS A 15 -0.64 2.19 -5.92
C CYS A 15 0.49 1.99 -6.94
N ILE A 16 0.43 2.65 -8.09
CA ILE A 16 1.47 2.61 -9.12
C ILE A 16 2.76 3.23 -8.56
N ASP A 17 2.69 4.39 -7.93
CA ASP A 17 3.85 5.05 -7.33
C ASP A 17 4.52 4.20 -6.25
N LEU A 18 3.72 3.56 -5.38
CA LEU A 18 4.25 2.64 -4.37
C LEU A 18 4.99 1.46 -4.98
N PHE A 19 4.52 0.96 -6.12
CA PHE A 19 5.19 -0.09 -6.88
C PHE A 19 6.44 0.43 -7.59
N ASP A 20 6.36 1.55 -8.32
CA ASP A 20 7.46 2.11 -9.10
C ASP A 20 8.63 2.57 -8.21
N LYS A 21 8.32 3.10 -7.02
CA LYS A 21 9.31 3.46 -5.99
C LYS A 21 9.86 2.24 -5.22
N LEU A 22 9.40 1.03 -5.54
CA LEU A 22 9.78 -0.24 -4.91
C LEU A 22 9.68 -0.17 -3.38
N ALA A 23 8.54 0.29 -2.87
CA ALA A 23 8.35 0.45 -1.43
C ALA A 23 8.62 -0.87 -0.69
N PRO A 24 9.55 -0.90 0.29
CA PRO A 24 9.85 -2.12 1.02
C PRO A 24 8.62 -2.55 1.83
N PRO A 25 8.43 -3.86 2.09
CA PRO A 25 7.21 -4.36 2.73
C PRO A 25 6.80 -3.67 4.03
N PRO A 26 7.72 -3.32 4.96
CA PRO A 26 7.36 -2.55 6.14
C PRO A 26 6.79 -1.17 5.81
N ALA A 27 7.43 -0.43 4.90
CA ALA A 27 6.99 0.91 4.49
C ALA A 27 5.65 0.86 3.77
N LEU A 28 5.49 -0.08 2.84
CA LEU A 28 4.21 -0.30 2.15
C LEU A 28 3.08 -0.59 3.14
N ARG A 29 3.30 -1.51 4.08
CA ARG A 29 2.31 -1.88 5.10
C ARG A 29 1.94 -0.70 5.98
N VAL A 30 2.92 0.03 6.49
CA VAL A 30 2.66 1.20 7.33
C VAL A 30 1.90 2.26 6.53
N ALA A 31 2.35 2.60 5.31
CA ALA A 31 1.66 3.57 4.46
C ALA A 31 0.20 3.19 4.20
N LEU A 32 -0.07 1.94 3.81
CA LEU A 32 -1.44 1.45 3.59
C LEU A 32 -2.27 1.45 4.87
N GLY A 33 -1.67 1.11 6.01
CA GLY A 33 -2.32 1.13 7.32
C GLY A 33 -2.71 2.54 7.76
N LEU A 34 -1.84 3.53 7.55
CA LEU A 34 -2.11 4.94 7.83
C LEU A 34 -3.18 5.49 6.88
N MET A 35 -3.11 5.16 5.59
CA MET A 35 -4.13 5.58 4.63
C MET A 35 -5.51 5.01 4.96
N HIS A 36 -5.57 3.75 5.40
CA HIS A 36 -6.80 3.13 5.88
C HIS A 36 -7.28 3.75 7.19
N ALA A 37 -6.38 4.04 8.14
CA ALA A 37 -6.77 4.73 9.37
C ALA A 37 -7.45 6.06 9.05
N GLN A 38 -6.88 6.84 8.13
CA GLN A 38 -7.44 8.11 7.68
C GLN A 38 -8.78 7.96 6.93
N GLU A 39 -8.94 6.87 6.15
CA GLU A 39 -10.22 6.50 5.52
C GLU A 39 -11.32 6.28 6.57
N LEU A 40 -11.02 5.56 7.65
CA LEU A 40 -11.98 5.26 8.72
C LEU A 40 -12.40 6.51 9.49
N ILE A 41 -11.51 7.49 9.63
CA ILE A 41 -11.83 8.82 10.18
C ILE A 41 -12.72 9.62 9.19
N GLY A 42 -12.65 9.30 7.89
CA GLY A 42 -13.49 9.90 6.86
C GLY A 42 -12.98 11.24 6.34
N THR A 43 -11.68 11.53 6.51
CA THR A 43 -11.14 12.89 6.32
C THR A 43 -10.61 13.15 4.93
N TRP A 44 -10.45 12.15 4.05
CA TRP A 44 -9.98 12.37 2.67
C TRP A 44 -10.78 13.39 1.85
N ARG A 45 -12.01 13.71 2.26
CA ARG A 45 -12.87 14.69 1.58
C ARG A 45 -12.71 16.14 2.11
N TYR A 46 -11.62 16.45 2.82
CA TYR A 46 -11.36 17.81 3.30
C TYR A 46 -11.24 18.77 2.10
N ASN A 47 -11.94 19.91 2.19
CA ASN A 47 -11.95 20.93 1.16
C ASN A 47 -10.71 21.84 1.37
N PRO A 48 -9.76 21.91 0.42
CA PRO A 48 -8.47 22.60 0.58
C PRO A 48 -8.55 24.14 0.68
N VAL A 49 -9.73 24.73 0.86
CA VAL A 49 -9.91 26.19 0.97
C VAL A 49 -9.23 26.77 2.22
N ALA A 50 -8.72 25.95 3.16
CA ALA A 50 -7.92 26.43 4.28
C ALA A 50 -6.82 25.43 4.72
N GLY A 51 -5.58 25.65 4.24
CA GLY A 51 -4.36 25.16 4.88
C GLY A 51 -3.92 23.73 4.54
N PRO A 52 -2.77 23.29 5.10
CA PRO A 52 -2.25 21.94 4.90
C PRO A 52 -3.21 20.89 5.47
N PRO A 53 -3.16 19.63 4.98
CA PRO A 53 -3.91 18.53 5.58
C PRO A 53 -3.65 18.44 7.10
N PRO A 54 -4.66 18.12 7.91
CA PRO A 54 -4.48 17.95 9.35
C PRO A 54 -3.51 16.80 9.66
N ALA A 55 -2.76 16.94 10.76
CA ALA A 55 -2.01 15.83 11.33
C ALA A 55 -2.92 14.92 12.16
N PHE A 56 -2.67 13.63 12.09
CA PHE A 56 -3.36 12.59 12.86
C PHE A 56 -2.36 11.80 13.69
N PHE A 57 -2.86 11.10 14.70
CA PHE A 57 -2.09 10.10 15.43
C PHE A 57 -2.97 8.90 15.78
N GLU A 58 -2.34 7.75 15.97
CA GLU A 58 -2.99 6.49 16.29
C GLU A 58 -2.03 5.61 17.08
N GLU A 59 -2.55 4.70 17.90
CA GLU A 59 -1.72 3.68 18.53
C GLU A 59 -1.04 2.80 17.48
N THR A 60 0.26 2.57 17.62
CA THR A 60 1.00 1.68 16.71
C THR A 60 0.43 0.26 16.74
N ALA A 61 -0.13 -0.17 17.88
CA ALA A 61 -0.81 -1.45 18.02
C ALA A 61 -2.02 -1.59 17.08
N VAL A 62 -2.79 -0.52 16.89
CA VAL A 62 -3.97 -0.49 16.02
C VAL A 62 -3.55 -0.61 14.55
N ILE A 63 -2.55 0.17 14.13
CA ILE A 63 -2.01 0.07 12.76
C ILE A 63 -1.41 -1.33 12.53
N ARG A 64 -0.66 -1.85 13.50
CA ARG A 64 -0.02 -3.17 13.43
C ARG A 64 -1.06 -4.28 13.29
N ALA A 65 -2.16 -4.23 14.04
CA ALA A 65 -3.23 -5.22 13.95
C ALA A 65 -3.83 -5.33 12.53
N ARG A 66 -3.85 -4.20 11.79
CA ARG A 66 -4.36 -4.15 10.41
C ARG A 66 -3.38 -4.75 9.40
N VAL A 67 -2.08 -4.43 9.53
CA VAL A 67 -1.12 -4.64 8.43
C VAL A 67 -0.03 -5.66 8.70
N SER A 68 0.17 -6.08 9.96
CA SER A 68 1.26 -6.99 10.31
C SER A 68 0.93 -8.46 10.08
N PRO A 69 1.93 -9.23 9.63
CA PRO A 69 1.79 -10.67 9.45
C PRO A 69 1.75 -11.40 10.80
N GLY A 70 0.59 -11.46 11.46
CA GLY A 70 0.38 -12.17 12.73
C GLY A 70 0.98 -11.46 13.97
N ARG A 71 0.98 -12.15 15.12
CA ARG A 71 1.21 -11.63 16.51
C ARG A 71 2.61 -11.05 16.80
N THR A 72 3.17 -10.25 15.90
CA THR A 72 4.36 -9.44 16.20
C THR A 72 3.93 -8.28 17.10
N ASN A 73 4.49 -8.22 18.31
CA ASN A 73 4.18 -7.16 19.28
C ASN A 73 5.21 -6.02 19.29
N ASP A 74 6.26 -6.10 18.47
CA ASP A 74 7.30 -5.09 18.44
C ASP A 74 7.01 -3.97 17.43
N ASN A 75 7.67 -2.83 17.64
CA ASN A 75 7.61 -1.67 16.75
C ASN A 75 8.66 -1.75 15.63
N ARG A 76 9.31 -2.91 15.42
CA ARG A 76 10.40 -3.03 14.42
C ARG A 76 9.92 -2.70 13.01
N MET A 77 8.67 -3.07 12.68
CA MET A 77 8.08 -2.72 11.39
C MET A 77 8.03 -1.20 11.17
N PHE A 78 7.68 -0.42 12.19
CA PHE A 78 7.62 1.04 12.08
C PHE A 78 9.03 1.63 11.97
N HIS A 79 9.97 1.19 12.80
CA HIS A 79 11.36 1.64 12.70
C HIS A 79 12.00 1.30 11.34
N ALA A 80 11.64 0.16 10.74
CA ALA A 80 12.09 -0.20 9.39
C ALA A 80 11.36 0.58 8.28
N ALA A 81 10.13 1.05 8.53
CA ALA A 81 9.32 1.79 7.58
C ALA A 81 9.70 3.28 7.51
N LEU A 82 9.98 3.90 8.66
CA LEU A 82 10.16 5.35 8.78
C LEU A 82 11.22 5.94 7.86
N PRO A 83 12.46 5.40 7.76
CA PRO A 83 13.48 6.01 6.90
C PRO A 83 13.00 6.16 5.45
N TRP A 84 12.36 5.12 4.93
CA TRP A 84 11.81 5.16 3.58
C TRP A 84 10.64 6.15 3.48
N LEU A 85 9.74 6.19 4.46
CA LEU A 85 8.59 7.10 4.42
C LEU A 85 8.98 8.57 4.56
N GLU A 86 10.01 8.88 5.37
CA GLU A 86 10.58 10.22 5.54
C GLU A 86 11.28 10.71 4.25
N ASP A 87 11.96 9.80 3.55
CA ASP A 87 12.60 10.10 2.25
C ASP A 87 11.57 10.32 1.12
N HIS A 88 10.36 9.78 1.26
CA HIS A 88 9.30 9.83 0.24
C HIS A 88 8.18 10.80 0.62
N ARG A 89 8.54 12.08 0.83
CA ARG A 89 7.63 13.18 1.24
C ARG A 89 6.42 13.41 0.33
N THR A 90 6.42 12.84 -0.87
CA THR A 90 5.21 12.78 -1.73
C THR A 90 4.04 12.07 -1.06
N LEU A 91 4.28 11.22 -0.05
CA LEU A 91 3.21 10.53 0.69
C LEU A 91 2.85 11.25 1.99
N PHE A 92 3.84 11.60 2.81
CA PHE A 92 3.63 12.19 4.12
C PHE A 92 4.58 13.37 4.33
N ASP A 93 4.04 14.53 4.71
CA ASP A 93 4.83 15.71 5.08
C ASP A 93 5.41 15.57 6.49
N GLU A 94 4.70 14.88 7.37
CA GLU A 94 5.13 14.53 8.73
C GLU A 94 4.87 13.04 8.96
N ILE A 95 5.83 12.33 9.53
CA ILE A 95 5.65 10.96 10.01
C ILE A 95 6.65 10.67 11.12
N ASP A 96 6.17 10.41 12.34
CA ASP A 96 7.04 10.22 13.50
C ASP A 96 6.46 9.21 14.49
N LEU A 97 7.33 8.56 15.26
CA LEU A 97 6.94 7.80 16.43
C LEU A 97 6.97 8.67 17.68
N LEU A 98 5.88 8.62 18.46
CA LEU A 98 5.74 9.35 19.71
C LEU A 98 5.80 8.38 20.90
N GLN A 99 6.18 8.91 22.07
CA GLN A 99 6.16 8.18 23.35
C GLN A 99 6.85 6.81 23.26
N GLY A 100 8.10 6.78 22.76
CA GLY A 100 8.85 5.53 22.62
C GLY A 100 8.27 4.54 21.60
N GLY A 101 7.41 5.01 20.68
CA GLY A 101 6.78 4.18 19.64
C GLY A 101 5.41 3.63 20.01
N GLN A 102 4.81 4.08 21.11
CA GLN A 102 3.43 3.70 21.43
C GLN A 102 2.43 4.27 20.41
N TYR A 103 2.73 5.45 19.87
CA TYR A 103 1.89 6.11 18.87
C TYR A 103 2.69 6.43 17.62
N ILE A 104 2.01 6.45 16.48
CA ILE A 104 2.51 7.02 15.24
C ILE A 104 1.70 8.27 14.92
N ARG A 105 2.39 9.35 14.60
CA ARG A 105 1.81 10.60 14.09
C ARG A 105 2.12 10.69 12.61
N TRP A 106 1.17 11.16 11.82
CA TRP A 106 1.39 11.43 10.40
C TRP A 106 0.58 12.63 9.92
N ARG A 107 1.06 13.28 8.86
CA ARG A 107 0.33 14.22 8.03
C ARG A 107 0.52 13.81 6.58
N ALA A 108 -0.57 13.48 5.89
CA ALA A 108 -0.51 13.23 4.45
C ALA A 108 0.00 14.49 3.73
N SER A 109 0.81 14.31 2.69
CA SER A 109 1.16 15.41 1.80
C SER A 109 -0.11 15.94 1.11
N PRO A 110 -0.13 17.21 0.67
CA PRO A 110 -1.23 17.73 -0.15
C PRO A 110 -1.50 16.86 -1.38
N GLU A 111 -0.45 16.38 -2.05
CA GLU A 111 -0.57 15.54 -3.25
C GLU A 111 -1.24 14.19 -2.95
N LEU A 112 -0.78 13.48 -1.90
CA LEU A 112 -1.42 12.22 -1.51
C LEU A 112 -2.88 12.47 -1.14
N PHE A 113 -3.13 13.56 -0.42
CA PHE A 113 -4.46 13.91 0.05
C PHE A 113 -5.43 14.15 -1.10
N GLU A 114 -5.05 14.96 -2.09
CA GLU A 114 -5.84 15.24 -3.30
C GLU A 114 -6.12 13.95 -4.08
N ARG A 115 -5.09 13.14 -4.35
CA ARG A 115 -5.25 11.86 -5.05
C ARG A 115 -6.21 10.94 -4.30
N MET A 116 -6.03 10.79 -2.98
CA MET A 116 -6.92 9.95 -2.18
C MET A 116 -8.34 10.50 -2.15
N ALA A 117 -8.56 11.82 -2.16
CA ALA A 117 -9.88 12.43 -2.28
C ALA A 117 -10.60 12.03 -3.57
N GLU A 118 -9.87 11.99 -4.69
CA GLU A 118 -10.37 11.69 -6.03
C GLU A 118 -10.52 10.19 -6.34
N ARG A 119 -10.09 9.31 -5.41
CA ARG A 119 -10.05 7.84 -5.60
C ARG A 119 -11.36 7.22 -6.10
N ILE A 120 -12.50 7.82 -5.80
CA ILE A 120 -13.85 7.31 -6.18
C ILE A 120 -13.92 7.03 -7.70
N HIS A 121 -13.20 7.82 -8.51
CA HIS A 121 -13.17 7.66 -9.96
C HIS A 121 -12.18 6.58 -10.44
N SER A 122 -11.10 6.33 -9.68
CA SER A 122 -10.04 5.39 -10.05
C SER A 122 -9.32 4.88 -8.80
N TYR A 123 -9.70 3.67 -8.34
CA TYR A 123 -9.09 3.04 -7.16
C TYR A 123 -8.75 1.56 -7.40
N ALA A 124 -7.69 1.12 -6.72
CA ALA A 124 -7.42 -0.29 -6.44
C ALA A 124 -8.04 -0.65 -5.08
N LEU A 125 -8.72 -1.79 -4.99
CA LEU A 125 -9.28 -2.29 -3.73
C LEU A 125 -8.32 -3.30 -3.13
N LEU A 126 -7.68 -2.95 -2.02
CA LEU A 126 -6.71 -3.82 -1.36
C LEU A 126 -7.35 -4.51 -0.15
N ASP A 127 -6.94 -5.74 0.10
CA ASP A 127 -7.42 -6.61 1.18
C ASP A 127 -6.29 -6.85 2.19
N PHE A 128 -6.52 -6.45 3.45
CA PHE A 128 -5.51 -6.56 4.49
C PHE A 128 -5.24 -8.00 4.93
N GLU A 129 -6.17 -8.95 4.78
CA GLU A 129 -5.87 -10.37 5.01
C GLU A 129 -4.80 -10.84 3.99
N ILE A 130 -4.96 -10.45 2.72
CA ILE A 130 -3.98 -10.76 1.69
C ILE A 130 -2.65 -10.08 2.02
N ILE A 131 -2.62 -8.75 2.25
CA ILE A 131 -1.38 -7.99 2.55
C ILE A 131 -0.61 -8.59 3.73
N ARG A 132 -1.31 -9.02 4.79
CA ARG A 132 -0.70 -9.67 5.96
C ARG A 132 -0.09 -11.02 5.64
N SER A 133 -0.63 -11.75 4.67
CA SER A 133 -0.11 -13.05 4.27
C SER A 133 1.20 -12.95 3.46
N LEU A 134 1.41 -11.82 2.76
CA LEU A 134 2.55 -11.63 1.84
C LEU A 134 3.88 -11.55 2.60
N ARG A 135 4.96 -12.06 2.02
CA ARG A 135 6.27 -12.20 2.70
C ARG A 135 7.44 -11.57 1.97
N SER A 136 7.29 -11.24 0.70
CA SER A 136 8.36 -10.68 -0.12
C SER A 136 7.91 -9.47 -0.91
N ASP A 137 8.86 -8.67 -1.34
CA ASP A 137 8.67 -7.48 -2.18
C ASP A 137 7.94 -7.86 -3.46
N ALA A 138 8.38 -8.94 -4.13
CA ALA A 138 7.74 -9.47 -5.33
C ALA A 138 6.26 -9.85 -5.12
N GLN A 139 5.90 -10.39 -3.94
CA GLN A 139 4.49 -10.70 -3.62
C GLN A 139 3.65 -9.44 -3.44
N HIS A 140 4.16 -8.44 -2.72
CA HIS A 140 3.47 -7.17 -2.55
C HIS A 140 3.31 -6.44 -3.89
N ALA A 141 4.38 -6.37 -4.68
CA ALA A 141 4.38 -5.81 -6.01
C ALA A 141 3.36 -6.50 -6.93
N ALA A 142 3.40 -7.83 -7.04
CA ALA A 142 2.46 -8.60 -7.84
C ALA A 142 1.00 -8.38 -7.40
N TYR A 143 0.76 -8.25 -6.10
CA TYR A 143 -0.56 -7.98 -5.57
C TYR A 143 -1.07 -6.59 -5.95
N LEU A 144 -0.27 -5.54 -5.74
CA LEU A 144 -0.62 -4.17 -6.11
C LEU A 144 -0.90 -4.05 -7.62
N LEU A 145 -0.02 -4.60 -8.45
CA LEU A 145 -0.18 -4.63 -9.90
C LEU A 145 -1.49 -5.30 -10.29
N THR A 146 -1.79 -6.47 -9.71
CA THR A 146 -3.03 -7.17 -10.02
C THR A 146 -4.25 -6.31 -9.66
N GLN A 147 -4.27 -5.70 -8.47
CA GLN A 147 -5.41 -4.90 -8.00
C GLN A 147 -5.63 -3.62 -8.83
N VAL A 148 -4.56 -3.01 -9.33
CA VAL A 148 -4.61 -1.87 -10.26
C VAL A 148 -5.31 -2.27 -11.57
N HIS A 149 -5.30 -3.54 -11.98
CA HIS A 149 -5.81 -4.01 -13.28
C HIS A 149 -7.07 -4.89 -13.22
N ILE A 150 -7.51 -5.32 -12.04
CA ILE A 150 -8.54 -6.36 -11.86
C ILE A 150 -9.97 -5.99 -12.32
N ARG A 151 -10.24 -4.72 -12.67
CA ARG A 151 -11.60 -4.25 -13.05
C ARG A 151 -12.12 -4.71 -14.42
N LYS A 152 -11.40 -5.60 -15.12
CA LYS A 152 -11.82 -6.11 -16.44
C LYS A 152 -12.30 -7.56 -16.31
N LEU A 153 -13.37 -7.93 -17.03
CA LEU A 153 -13.98 -9.27 -17.01
C LEU A 153 -12.98 -10.42 -17.29
N ARG A 154 -11.90 -10.13 -18.00
CA ARG A 154 -10.70 -10.95 -18.20
C ARG A 154 -9.49 -10.01 -18.28
N PRO A 155 -8.83 -9.68 -17.17
CA PRO A 155 -7.81 -8.64 -17.17
C PRO A 155 -6.57 -9.14 -17.89
N LYS A 156 -6.42 -8.78 -19.17
CA LYS A 156 -5.11 -8.72 -19.83
C LYS A 156 -4.51 -7.37 -19.48
N PHE A 157 -3.37 -7.38 -18.81
CA PHE A 157 -2.62 -6.18 -18.49
C PHE A 157 -1.14 -6.40 -18.79
N GLU A 158 -0.52 -5.36 -19.34
CA GLU A 158 0.90 -5.31 -19.59
C GLU A 158 1.56 -4.70 -18.37
N ILE A 159 2.56 -5.39 -17.83
CA ILE A 159 3.37 -4.87 -16.74
C ILE A 159 4.71 -4.47 -17.35
N ARG A 160 5.01 -3.17 -17.31
CA ARG A 160 6.29 -2.66 -17.76
C ARG A 160 7.28 -2.75 -16.60
N ILE A 161 8.09 -3.78 -16.62
CA ILE A 161 9.19 -3.95 -15.68
C ILE A 161 10.48 -3.63 -16.42
N ASN A 162 11.39 -2.89 -15.79
CA ASN A 162 12.73 -2.67 -16.33
C ASN A 162 13.34 -4.03 -16.73
N PRO A 163 13.85 -4.20 -17.97
CA PRO A 163 14.41 -5.46 -18.44
C PRO A 163 15.46 -6.09 -17.52
N GLU A 164 16.28 -5.29 -16.84
CA GLU A 164 17.30 -5.76 -15.90
C GLU A 164 16.69 -6.32 -14.61
N VAL A 165 15.70 -5.61 -14.06
CA VAL A 165 14.93 -6.05 -12.90
C VAL A 165 14.16 -7.32 -13.23
N TRP A 166 13.53 -7.39 -14.40
CA TRP A 166 12.81 -8.58 -14.82
C TRP A 166 13.75 -9.77 -15.05
N ARG A 167 14.91 -9.59 -15.68
CA ARG A 167 15.91 -10.66 -15.84
C ARG A 167 16.34 -11.25 -14.51
N THR A 168 16.58 -10.41 -13.50
CA THR A 168 17.07 -10.84 -12.18
C THR A 168 15.96 -11.37 -11.27
N GLN A 169 14.74 -10.82 -11.37
CA GLN A 169 13.64 -11.12 -10.45
C GLN A 169 12.49 -11.94 -11.05
N ARG A 170 12.56 -12.33 -12.33
CA ARG A 170 11.48 -13.08 -13.02
C ARG A 170 10.99 -14.28 -12.23
N GLN A 171 11.90 -15.14 -11.76
CA GLN A 171 11.53 -16.32 -10.96
C GLN A 171 10.79 -15.94 -9.68
N ALA A 172 11.19 -14.85 -9.02
CA ALA A 172 10.53 -14.38 -7.80
C ALA A 172 9.12 -13.85 -8.10
N PHE A 173 8.94 -13.12 -9.21
CA PHE A 173 7.62 -12.65 -9.65
C PHE A 173 6.69 -13.80 -10.06
N LEU A 174 7.17 -14.78 -10.83
CA LEU A 174 6.35 -15.94 -11.22
C LEU A 174 5.86 -16.71 -9.98
N ARG A 175 6.76 -17.00 -9.03
CA ARG A 175 6.39 -17.62 -7.75
C ARG A 175 5.46 -16.76 -6.90
N ALA A 176 5.58 -15.43 -7.00
CA ALA A 176 4.66 -14.52 -6.32
C ALA A 176 3.25 -14.63 -6.88
N PHE A 177 3.07 -14.66 -8.21
CA PHE A 177 1.77 -14.86 -8.84
C PHE A 177 1.17 -16.24 -8.51
N GLU A 178 1.97 -17.30 -8.54
CA GLU A 178 1.53 -18.65 -8.12
C GLU A 178 1.00 -18.67 -6.68
N ARG A 179 1.65 -17.94 -5.76
CA ARG A 179 1.22 -17.84 -4.37
C ARG A 179 0.00 -16.93 -4.17
N LEU A 180 -0.15 -15.92 -5.00
CA LEU A 180 -1.31 -15.01 -4.97
C LEU A 180 -2.58 -15.64 -5.55
N ALA A 181 -2.43 -16.53 -6.54
CA ALA A 181 -3.54 -17.21 -7.21
C ALA A 181 -4.62 -17.74 -6.24
N PRO A 182 -4.29 -18.58 -5.24
CA PRO A 182 -5.29 -19.09 -4.30
C PRO A 182 -5.86 -18.00 -3.38
N LEU A 183 -5.07 -16.98 -3.01
CA LEU A 183 -5.50 -15.88 -2.13
C LEU A 183 -6.52 -14.96 -2.82
N MET A 184 -6.42 -14.85 -4.14
CA MET A 184 -7.28 -14.00 -4.97
C MET A 184 -8.39 -14.79 -5.68
N ASN A 185 -8.44 -16.11 -5.51
CA ASN A 185 -9.29 -17.01 -6.29
C ASN A 185 -9.18 -16.74 -7.80
N ALA A 186 -7.94 -16.69 -8.30
CA ALA A 186 -7.61 -16.30 -9.68
C ALA A 186 -6.60 -17.25 -10.32
N GLU A 187 -6.58 -17.26 -11.66
CA GLU A 187 -5.55 -17.92 -12.47
C GLU A 187 -4.72 -16.86 -13.19
N PHE A 188 -3.39 -16.96 -13.08
CA PHE A 188 -2.46 -16.02 -13.71
C PHE A 188 -1.74 -16.67 -14.89
N HIS A 189 -1.95 -16.14 -16.09
CA HIS A 189 -1.16 -16.50 -17.27
C HIS A 189 -0.11 -15.41 -17.53
N VAL A 190 1.17 -15.71 -17.28
CA VAL A 190 2.26 -14.76 -17.46
C VAL A 190 2.99 -15.05 -18.76
N ALA A 191 2.93 -14.12 -19.71
CA ALA A 191 3.73 -14.13 -20.92
C ALA A 191 4.73 -12.97 -20.88
N SER A 192 6.01 -13.26 -21.11
CA SER A 192 7.04 -12.23 -21.25
C SER A 192 7.33 -11.98 -22.73
N CYS A 193 7.12 -10.74 -23.17
CA CYS A 193 7.57 -10.28 -24.48
C CYS A 193 8.85 -9.47 -24.28
N PHE A 194 9.99 -10.01 -24.69
CA PHE A 194 11.21 -9.22 -24.85
C PHE A 194 11.39 -8.96 -26.33
N ALA A 195 11.41 -7.69 -26.72
CA ALA A 195 11.89 -7.27 -28.04
C ALA A 195 13.43 -7.32 -28.05
#